data_AF-A0A1S3VWU6-F1
#
_entry.id   AF-A0A1S3VWU6-F1
#
_cell.length_a   1.000
_cell.length_b   1.000
_cell.length_c   1.000
_cell.angle_alpha   90.00
_cell.angle_beta   90.00
_cell.angle_gamma   90.00
#
_symmetry.space_group_name_H-M   'P 1'
#
loop_
_entity.id
_entity.type
_entity.pdbx_description
1 polymer ?
#
loop_
_entity_poly.entity_id
_entity_poly.type
_entity_poly.pdbx_seq_one_letter_code
_entity_poly.pdbx_strand_id
1 'polypeptide(L)'
;MFTPHTSADNLGIARVTPFSFPLNTPTTSFSFSSKAHSFSPFSSPFPFLFLFSLQLNLLLAMATATSYVTSPPPLKNELDIVIPTIRNLDFLEMWRPFFEPYHLIIVQDGDPTKTIKVPPGFDYELYNRNDINKLLGPRASCISFKDSACRCFGYMVSKKKYIFTIDDDCFVATEPSGKKINALEQHIKNLLCPSTPYFFNTLYDPFREGADYVRGYPFSLREGAPTAVSHGLWLNIPDYDAPTQLVKPLERNTRYVDAVLTIPKGTLFPMCGMNLAFDRDLIGPAMYFGLMGDGQPIGRYDDMWAGWCCKVICDHLGLGIKTGLPYIYHSKASNPFVNLRKEYKGIFWQEDIIPFFQNVVLPKECTTVQKCYIELSKQVKEKLSKIDPYFDKLADAMVTWIEAWDDLNPVGASKANGKA
;
A
#
# COMPACT_ATOMS: atom_id res chain seq x y z
N MET A 1 -4.57 -3.69 69.94
CA MET A 1 -3.61 -3.39 68.86
C MET A 1 -4.35 -2.62 67.77
N PHE A 2 -4.02 -1.34 67.69
CA PHE A 2 -4.09 -0.38 66.58
C PHE A 2 -5.24 -0.42 65.54
N THR A 3 -6.03 0.65 65.61
CA THR A 3 -6.64 1.41 64.50
C THR A 3 -5.59 1.90 63.49
N PRO A 4 -5.90 2.02 62.19
CA PRO A 4 -5.05 2.72 61.26
C PRO A 4 -5.36 4.22 61.25
N HIS A 5 -4.33 5.01 61.59
CA HIS A 5 -4.27 6.44 61.38
C HIS A 5 -4.00 6.76 59.91
N THR A 6 -4.70 7.78 59.42
CA THR A 6 -4.36 8.58 58.24
C THR A 6 -3.09 9.40 58.49
N SER A 7 -2.11 9.32 57.59
CA SER A 7 -1.08 10.36 57.44
C SER A 7 -0.91 10.68 55.97
N ALA A 8 -1.18 11.94 55.63
CA ALA A 8 -0.92 12.56 54.36
C ALA A 8 0.56 13.00 54.32
N ASP A 9 1.30 12.55 53.32
CA ASP A 9 2.61 13.09 53.00
C ASP A 9 2.51 14.04 51.81
N ASN A 10 2.80 15.30 52.11
CA ASN A 10 3.10 16.37 51.17
C ASN A 10 4.50 16.16 50.58
N LEU A 11 4.63 16.13 49.26
CA LEU A 11 5.85 16.52 48.56
C LEU A 11 5.50 17.30 47.29
N GLY A 12 6.12 18.47 47.18
CA GLY A 12 5.70 19.60 46.38
C GLY A 12 5.85 19.41 44.87
N ILE A 13 4.82 19.84 44.15
CA ILE A 13 4.86 20.07 42.71
C ILE A 13 5.19 21.55 42.50
N ALA A 14 6.39 21.83 42.01
CA ALA A 14 6.78 23.15 41.54
C ALA A 14 5.95 23.53 40.31
N ARG A 15 5.07 24.53 40.44
CA ARG A 15 4.40 25.17 39.31
C ARG A 15 5.38 26.09 38.60
N VAL A 16 5.70 25.77 37.34
CA VAL A 16 6.38 26.68 36.42
C VAL A 16 5.35 27.67 35.88
N THR A 17 5.50 28.94 36.23
CA THR A 17 4.76 30.07 35.67
C THR A 17 5.34 30.46 34.30
N PRO A 18 4.50 30.83 33.31
CA PRO A 18 5.00 31.31 32.03
C PRO A 18 5.44 32.77 32.14
N PHE A 19 6.71 33.03 31.79
CA PHE A 19 7.26 34.37 31.60
C PHE A 19 6.77 34.96 30.28
N SER A 20 6.03 36.06 30.37
CA SER A 20 5.65 36.94 29.27
C SER A 20 6.69 38.07 29.14
N PHE A 21 7.40 38.13 28.01
CA PHE A 21 8.24 39.27 27.65
C PHE A 21 7.45 40.25 26.76
N PRO A 22 7.47 41.57 27.06
CA PRO A 22 6.85 42.57 26.19
C PRO A 22 7.72 42.88 24.97
N LEU A 23 7.05 43.04 23.82
CA LEU A 23 7.60 43.56 22.57
C LEU A 23 8.15 44.97 22.76
N ASN A 24 9.44 45.17 22.46
CA ASN A 24 10.03 46.48 22.21
C ASN A 24 10.73 46.45 20.85
N THR A 25 10.04 46.93 19.81
CA THR A 25 10.63 47.28 18.52
C THR A 25 11.08 48.74 18.53
N PRO A 26 12.37 49.06 18.39
CA PRO A 26 12.80 50.44 18.20
C PRO A 26 12.53 50.88 16.76
N THR A 27 11.68 51.89 16.63
CA THR A 27 11.51 52.71 15.43
C THR A 27 12.82 53.41 15.09
N THR A 28 13.48 53.01 14.01
CA THR A 28 14.56 53.79 13.38
C THR A 28 14.02 54.44 12.11
N SER A 29 13.69 55.72 12.25
CA SER A 29 13.42 56.63 11.13
C SER A 29 14.74 56.98 10.45
N PHE A 30 14.99 56.44 9.26
CA PHE A 30 16.01 56.97 8.36
C PHE A 30 15.37 57.99 7.42
N SER A 31 15.74 59.25 7.61
CA SER A 31 15.52 60.32 6.64
C SER A 31 16.50 60.13 5.47
N PHE A 32 15.99 60.09 4.25
CA PHE A 32 16.81 60.28 3.06
C PHE A 32 16.37 61.55 2.33
N SER A 33 17.32 62.48 2.29
CA SER A 33 17.32 63.73 1.56
C SER A 33 17.13 63.50 0.06
N SER A 34 16.19 64.24 -0.53
CA SER A 34 16.00 64.33 -1.98
C SER A 34 17.15 65.12 -2.62
N LYS A 35 18.12 64.43 -3.22
CA LYS A 35 18.96 65.00 -4.28
C LYS A 35 18.62 64.32 -5.59
N ALA A 36 17.92 65.07 -6.44
CA ALA A 36 17.66 64.72 -7.82
C ALA A 36 18.98 64.73 -8.60
N HIS A 37 19.38 63.56 -9.09
CA HIS A 37 20.30 63.44 -10.22
C HIS A 37 19.51 62.94 -11.41
N SER A 38 19.44 63.79 -12.43
CA SER A 38 18.86 63.54 -13.75
C SER A 38 19.57 62.37 -14.43
N PHE A 39 18.86 61.27 -14.67
CA PHE A 39 19.25 60.24 -15.63
C PHE A 39 18.34 60.33 -16.87
N SER A 40 18.99 60.32 -18.04
CA SER A 40 18.38 60.36 -19.37
C SER A 40 17.49 59.13 -19.66
N PRO A 41 16.39 59.27 -20.43
CA PRO A 41 15.51 58.17 -20.77
C PRO A 41 15.98 57.50 -22.06
N PHE A 42 16.93 56.57 -21.98
CA PHE A 42 17.22 55.65 -23.09
C PHE A 42 17.54 54.26 -22.54
N SER A 43 16.50 53.48 -22.26
CA SER A 43 16.48 52.03 -22.42
C SER A 43 15.02 51.56 -22.39
N SER A 44 14.61 50.81 -23.41
CA SER A 44 13.25 50.30 -23.56
C SER A 44 12.88 49.37 -22.40
N PRO A 45 11.61 49.34 -21.92
CA PRO A 45 11.15 48.42 -20.88
C PRO A 45 10.95 46.97 -21.38
N PHE A 46 11.29 46.69 -22.65
CA PHE A 46 11.01 45.43 -23.32
C PHE A 46 11.67 44.17 -22.71
N PRO A 47 12.86 44.19 -22.08
CA PRO A 47 13.42 42.98 -21.48
C PRO A 47 12.63 42.54 -20.24
N PHE A 48 12.11 43.50 -19.47
CA PHE A 48 11.43 43.23 -18.20
C PHE A 48 10.04 42.64 -18.42
N LEU A 49 9.24 43.16 -19.35
CA LEU A 49 7.91 42.61 -19.64
C LEU A 49 7.98 41.19 -20.23
N PHE A 50 8.99 40.90 -21.05
CA PHE A 50 9.14 39.57 -21.67
C PHE A 50 9.58 38.52 -20.64
N LEU A 51 10.53 38.86 -19.75
CA LEU A 51 10.90 38.04 -18.60
C LEU A 51 9.73 37.82 -17.64
N PHE A 52 8.91 38.85 -17.40
CA PHE A 52 7.73 38.75 -16.53
C PHE A 52 6.63 37.88 -17.16
N SER A 53 6.39 37.99 -18.46
CA SER A 53 5.43 37.16 -19.18
C SER A 53 5.87 35.70 -19.27
N LEU A 54 7.17 35.44 -19.49
CA LEU A 54 7.73 34.09 -19.46
C LEU A 54 7.67 33.48 -18.05
N GLN A 55 7.98 34.27 -17.00
CA GLN A 55 7.81 33.86 -15.61
C GLN A 55 6.35 33.63 -15.24
N LEU A 56 5.42 34.43 -15.75
CA LEU A 56 3.99 34.28 -15.49
C LEU A 56 3.43 33.02 -16.16
N ASN A 57 3.82 32.74 -17.41
CA ASN A 57 3.46 31.49 -18.10
C ASN A 57 4.08 30.27 -17.42
N LEU A 58 5.31 30.38 -16.90
CA LEU A 58 5.95 29.34 -16.10
C LEU A 58 5.22 29.15 -14.75
N LEU A 59 4.80 30.24 -14.09
CA LEU A 59 3.97 30.19 -12.88
C LEU A 59 2.60 29.56 -13.15
N LEU A 60 1.98 29.86 -14.29
CA LEU A 60 0.69 29.30 -14.67
C LEU A 60 0.80 27.81 -15.01
N ALA A 61 1.88 27.40 -15.69
CA ALA A 61 2.22 25.99 -15.92
C ALA A 61 2.52 25.25 -14.60
N MET A 62 3.17 25.92 -13.64
CA MET A 62 3.39 25.38 -12.29
C MET A 62 2.10 25.23 -11.48
N ALA A 63 1.17 26.19 -11.60
CA ALA A 63 -0.13 26.13 -10.92
C ALA A 63 -1.10 25.09 -11.52
N THR A 64 -0.82 24.62 -12.74
CA THR A 64 -1.62 23.60 -13.44
C THR A 64 -1.01 22.20 -13.36
N ALA A 65 0.22 22.06 -12.85
CA ALA A 65 0.95 20.79 -12.79
C ALA A 65 0.46 19.82 -11.69
N THR A 66 -0.41 20.26 -10.78
CA THR A 66 -1.01 19.41 -9.73
C THR A 66 -2.50 19.21 -10.01
N SER A 67 -2.84 18.60 -11.14
CA SER A 67 -4.21 18.14 -11.38
C SER A 67 -4.49 16.92 -10.50
N TYR A 68 -4.97 17.14 -9.27
CA TYR A 68 -5.53 16.06 -8.47
C TYR A 68 -6.87 15.63 -9.08
N VAL A 69 -7.09 14.31 -9.14
CA VAL A 69 -8.33 13.76 -9.68
C VAL A 69 -9.42 13.83 -8.60
N THR A 70 -10.46 14.65 -8.84
CA THR A 70 -11.59 14.81 -7.91
C THR A 70 -12.44 13.55 -7.81
N SER A 71 -12.74 12.94 -8.95
CA SER A 71 -13.42 11.65 -9.07
C SER A 71 -12.72 10.81 -10.15
N PRO A 72 -12.08 9.68 -9.80
CA PRO A 72 -11.41 8.87 -10.80
C PRO A 72 -12.42 8.18 -11.72
N PRO A 73 -12.03 7.79 -12.95
CA PRO A 73 -12.84 6.89 -13.73
C PRO A 73 -13.05 5.59 -12.94
N PRO A 74 -14.22 4.95 -13.03
CA PRO A 74 -14.51 3.78 -12.22
C PRO A 74 -13.73 2.52 -12.64
N LEU A 75 -13.00 2.51 -13.76
CA LEU A 75 -12.19 1.35 -14.22
C LEU A 75 -12.94 0.00 -14.28
N LYS A 76 -14.27 -0.01 -14.48
CA LYS A 76 -15.10 -1.24 -14.44
C LYS A 76 -14.59 -2.37 -15.34
N ASN A 77 -14.09 -2.01 -16.52
CA ASN A 77 -13.57 -2.96 -17.52
C ASN A 77 -12.08 -3.26 -17.34
N GLU A 78 -11.40 -2.56 -16.44
CA GLU A 78 -9.95 -2.62 -16.23
C GLU A 78 -9.56 -3.07 -14.82
N LEU A 79 -10.53 -3.28 -13.93
CA LEU A 79 -10.32 -3.73 -12.54
C LEU A 79 -11.12 -5.00 -12.23
N ASP A 80 -10.45 -5.99 -11.62
CA ASP A 80 -11.07 -7.15 -10.98
C ASP A 80 -10.95 -7.04 -9.46
N ILE A 81 -11.93 -7.61 -8.75
CA ILE A 81 -11.89 -7.75 -7.28
C ILE A 81 -11.59 -9.20 -6.92
N VAL A 82 -10.52 -9.45 -6.18
CA VAL A 82 -10.06 -10.80 -5.80
C VAL A 82 -10.32 -11.07 -4.32
N ILE A 83 -11.10 -12.11 -4.03
CA ILE A 83 -11.56 -12.44 -2.68
C ILE A 83 -11.20 -13.89 -2.34
N PRO A 84 -10.26 -14.16 -1.41
CA PRO A 84 -10.09 -15.49 -0.85
C PRO A 84 -11.17 -15.77 0.19
N THR A 85 -11.65 -17.01 0.27
CA THR A 85 -12.67 -17.37 1.25
C THR A 85 -12.73 -18.85 1.59
N ILE A 86 -13.29 -19.15 2.76
CA ILE A 86 -13.74 -20.48 3.17
C ILE A 86 -15.22 -20.50 3.60
N ARG A 87 -15.96 -19.41 3.37
CA ARG A 87 -17.31 -19.13 3.88
C ARG A 87 -18.17 -18.44 2.83
N ASN A 88 -19.49 -18.39 3.07
CA ASN A 88 -20.40 -17.64 2.20
C ASN A 88 -20.04 -16.14 2.20
N LEU A 89 -20.30 -15.48 1.08
CA LEU A 89 -19.90 -14.10 0.83
C LEU A 89 -21.03 -13.09 1.09
N ASP A 90 -21.79 -13.29 2.16
CA ASP A 90 -22.91 -12.41 2.54
C ASP A 90 -22.46 -10.95 2.79
N PHE A 91 -21.17 -10.74 3.14
CA PHE A 91 -20.58 -9.41 3.31
C PHE A 91 -20.66 -8.55 2.02
N LEU A 92 -20.76 -9.19 0.85
CA LEU A 92 -20.92 -8.49 -0.43
C LEU A 92 -22.20 -7.66 -0.49
N GLU A 93 -23.25 -8.00 0.27
CA GLU A 93 -24.45 -7.15 0.32
C GLU A 93 -24.15 -5.75 0.87
N MET A 94 -23.22 -5.64 1.83
CA MET A 94 -22.80 -4.35 2.33
C MET A 94 -21.99 -3.56 1.30
N TRP A 95 -21.20 -4.28 0.50
CA TRP A 95 -20.38 -3.73 -0.57
C TRP A 95 -21.12 -3.56 -1.90
N ARG A 96 -22.36 -4.06 -2.06
CA ARG A 96 -23.13 -4.03 -3.31
C ARG A 96 -23.14 -2.67 -4.00
N PRO A 97 -23.36 -1.53 -3.30
CA PRO A 97 -23.32 -0.22 -3.94
C PRO A 97 -21.98 0.14 -4.60
N PHE A 98 -20.89 -0.53 -4.21
CA PHE A 98 -19.53 -0.26 -4.66
C PHE A 98 -18.97 -1.36 -5.57
N PHE A 99 -19.30 -2.64 -5.33
CA PHE A 99 -18.67 -3.78 -6.01
C PHE A 99 -19.51 -4.39 -7.14
N GLU A 100 -20.83 -4.25 -7.12
CA GLU A 100 -21.72 -4.83 -8.14
C GLU A 100 -21.32 -4.49 -9.59
N PRO A 101 -20.78 -3.30 -9.90
CA PRO A 101 -20.34 -2.98 -11.26
C PRO A 101 -19.05 -3.67 -11.74
N TYR A 102 -18.37 -4.43 -10.88
CA TYR A 102 -17.07 -5.04 -11.14
C TYR A 102 -17.17 -6.56 -11.15
N HIS A 103 -16.31 -7.18 -11.94
CA HIS A 103 -16.16 -8.64 -11.94
C HIS A 103 -15.36 -9.09 -10.71
N LEU A 104 -15.81 -10.17 -10.08
CA LEU A 104 -15.19 -10.77 -8.91
C LEU A 104 -14.48 -12.08 -9.28
N ILE A 105 -13.26 -12.26 -8.77
CA ILE A 105 -12.55 -13.55 -8.80
C ILE A 105 -12.50 -14.08 -7.37
N ILE A 106 -13.27 -15.12 -7.12
CA ILE A 106 -13.39 -15.73 -5.79
C ILE A 106 -12.49 -16.96 -5.76
N VAL A 107 -11.60 -17.03 -4.78
CA VAL A 107 -10.73 -18.19 -4.56
C VAL A 107 -11.16 -18.90 -3.28
N GLN A 108 -11.86 -20.02 -3.46
CA GLN A 108 -12.25 -20.90 -2.36
C GLN A 108 -11.06 -21.74 -1.91
N ASP A 109 -10.73 -21.64 -0.63
CA ASP A 109 -9.70 -22.44 0.00
C ASP A 109 -10.26 -23.54 0.91
N GLY A 110 -9.41 -24.47 1.32
CA GLY A 110 -9.79 -25.61 2.15
C GLY A 110 -10.50 -26.70 1.38
N ASP A 111 -11.67 -27.16 1.87
CA ASP A 111 -12.40 -28.29 1.32
C ASP A 111 -13.17 -27.89 0.05
N PRO A 112 -12.78 -28.37 -1.15
CA PRO A 112 -13.42 -27.99 -2.40
C PRO A 112 -14.84 -28.58 -2.57
N THR A 113 -15.26 -29.52 -1.72
CA THR A 113 -16.61 -30.10 -1.78
C THR A 113 -17.67 -29.19 -1.14
N LYS A 114 -17.24 -28.21 -0.34
CA LYS A 114 -18.15 -27.24 0.26
C LYS A 114 -18.60 -26.23 -0.80
N THR A 115 -19.89 -25.99 -0.88
CA THR A 115 -20.43 -24.94 -1.74
C THR A 115 -20.39 -23.59 -1.04
N ILE A 116 -19.71 -22.62 -1.64
CA ILE A 116 -19.72 -21.23 -1.22
C ILE A 116 -20.89 -20.51 -1.90
N LYS A 117 -21.72 -19.83 -1.11
CA LYS A 117 -22.82 -19.01 -1.63
C LYS A 117 -22.34 -17.57 -1.87
N VAL A 118 -22.66 -17.06 -3.05
CA VAL A 118 -22.47 -15.66 -3.45
C VAL A 118 -23.86 -15.04 -3.60
N PRO A 119 -24.12 -13.84 -3.06
CA PRO A 119 -25.39 -13.15 -3.28
C PRO A 119 -25.70 -12.96 -4.77
N PRO A 120 -26.97 -12.98 -5.19
CA PRO A 120 -27.33 -12.82 -6.60
C PRO A 120 -26.96 -11.43 -7.13
N GLY A 121 -26.74 -11.34 -8.45
CA GLY A 121 -26.49 -10.08 -9.17
C GLY A 121 -25.01 -9.72 -9.36
N PHE A 122 -24.08 -10.39 -8.68
CA PHE A 122 -22.65 -10.21 -8.94
C PHE A 122 -22.18 -11.02 -10.15
N ASP A 123 -21.33 -10.42 -10.97
CA ASP A 123 -20.57 -11.10 -12.02
C ASP A 123 -19.29 -11.69 -11.41
N TYR A 124 -19.12 -13.01 -11.45
CA TYR A 124 -17.99 -13.66 -10.80
C TYR A 124 -17.56 -14.98 -11.44
N GLU A 125 -16.27 -15.28 -11.26
CA GLU A 125 -15.70 -16.62 -11.37
C GLU A 125 -15.32 -17.13 -9.98
N LEU A 126 -15.54 -18.42 -9.73
CA LEU A 126 -15.14 -19.09 -8.49
C LEU A 126 -14.20 -20.24 -8.81
N TYR A 127 -13.03 -20.21 -8.19
CA TYR A 127 -12.00 -21.24 -8.31
C TYR A 127 -11.77 -21.91 -6.96
N ASN A 128 -11.59 -23.23 -6.95
CA ASN A 128 -11.16 -23.98 -5.78
C ASN A 128 -9.86 -24.77 -6.07
N ARG A 129 -9.39 -25.55 -5.09
CA ARG A 129 -8.16 -26.34 -5.22
C ARG A 129 -8.15 -27.29 -6.43
N ASN A 130 -9.30 -27.85 -6.83
CA ASN A 130 -9.37 -28.72 -8.01
C ASN A 130 -9.10 -27.93 -9.30
N ASP A 131 -9.64 -26.71 -9.41
CA ASP A 131 -9.41 -25.84 -10.56
C ASP A 131 -7.96 -25.40 -10.65
N ILE A 132 -7.37 -25.04 -9.51
CA ILE A 132 -5.93 -24.70 -9.40
C ILE A 132 -5.07 -25.87 -9.88
N ASN A 133 -5.34 -27.09 -9.39
CA ASN A 133 -4.60 -28.29 -9.79
C ASN A 133 -4.78 -28.60 -11.28
N LYS A 134 -6.00 -28.42 -11.82
CA LYS A 134 -6.30 -28.66 -13.23
C LYS A 134 -5.57 -27.68 -14.15
N LEU A 135 -5.53 -26.41 -13.78
CA LEU A 135 -4.96 -25.34 -14.62
C LEU A 135 -3.42 -25.28 -14.53
N LEU A 136 -2.85 -25.49 -13.34
CA LEU A 136 -1.41 -25.37 -13.12
C LEU A 136 -0.66 -26.70 -13.17
N GLY A 137 -1.35 -27.84 -13.07
CA GLY A 137 -0.73 -29.15 -13.00
C GLY A 137 0.26 -29.23 -11.82
N PRO A 138 1.48 -29.76 -12.01
CA PRO A 138 2.49 -29.82 -10.96
C PRO A 138 2.84 -28.47 -10.34
N ARG A 139 2.72 -27.36 -11.09
CA ARG A 139 3.03 -26.01 -10.60
C ARG A 139 2.02 -25.48 -9.60
N ALA A 140 0.88 -26.15 -9.41
CA ALA A 140 -0.07 -25.83 -8.34
C ALA A 140 0.58 -25.83 -6.94
N SER A 141 1.74 -26.49 -6.79
CA SER A 141 2.56 -26.47 -5.57
C SER A 141 3.03 -25.07 -5.14
N CYS A 142 3.04 -24.08 -6.04
CA CYS A 142 3.37 -22.70 -5.68
C CYS A 142 2.18 -21.94 -5.05
N ILE A 143 0.95 -22.45 -5.13
CA ILE A 143 -0.21 -21.80 -4.51
C ILE A 143 -0.43 -22.35 -3.09
N SER A 144 -0.25 -21.49 -2.08
CA SER A 144 -0.44 -21.83 -0.67
C SER A 144 -1.85 -22.35 -0.37
N PHE A 145 -1.99 -23.16 0.69
CA PHE A 145 -3.21 -23.92 1.02
C PHE A 145 -3.59 -23.78 2.50
N LYS A 146 -4.88 -23.62 2.80
CA LYS A 146 -5.44 -23.33 4.14
C LYS A 146 -4.93 -22.00 4.73
N ASP A 147 -4.78 -21.00 3.88
CA ASP A 147 -4.47 -19.62 4.21
C ASP A 147 -5.01 -18.66 3.14
N SER A 148 -4.94 -17.36 3.44
CA SER A 148 -5.51 -16.35 2.54
C SER A 148 -4.61 -16.07 1.32
N ALA A 149 -3.38 -16.58 1.30
CA ALA A 149 -2.45 -16.50 0.17
C ALA A 149 -2.92 -17.28 -1.07
N CYS A 150 -3.91 -18.17 -0.95
CA CYS A 150 -4.59 -18.77 -2.11
C CYS A 150 -5.07 -17.72 -3.13
N ARG A 151 -5.37 -16.48 -2.70
CA ARG A 151 -5.72 -15.33 -3.55
C ARG A 151 -4.72 -15.04 -4.66
N CYS A 152 -3.45 -15.44 -4.49
CA CYS A 152 -2.43 -15.28 -5.53
C CYS A 152 -2.84 -15.95 -6.84
N PHE A 153 -3.59 -17.06 -6.76
CA PHE A 153 -4.16 -17.67 -7.96
C PHE A 153 -5.11 -16.71 -8.69
N GLY A 154 -5.95 -15.98 -7.97
CA GLY A 154 -6.82 -14.94 -8.51
C GLY A 154 -6.04 -13.83 -9.24
N TYR A 155 -4.88 -13.44 -8.72
CA TYR A 155 -4.01 -12.46 -9.39
C TYR A 155 -3.46 -12.96 -10.72
N MET A 156 -3.12 -14.25 -10.75
CA MET A 156 -2.55 -14.92 -11.91
C MET A 156 -3.58 -15.08 -13.04
N VAL A 157 -4.82 -15.44 -12.72
CA VAL A 157 -5.88 -15.67 -13.72
C VAL A 157 -6.54 -14.38 -14.21
N SER A 158 -6.60 -13.32 -13.39
CA SER A 158 -7.09 -12.02 -13.84
C SER A 158 -6.32 -11.54 -15.07
N LYS A 159 -7.06 -10.99 -16.04
CA LYS A 159 -6.50 -10.38 -17.27
C LYS A 159 -6.64 -8.86 -17.29
N LYS A 160 -7.20 -8.30 -16.23
CA LYS A 160 -7.42 -6.87 -16.10
C LYS A 160 -6.18 -6.16 -15.56
N LYS A 161 -6.06 -4.89 -15.90
CA LYS A 161 -4.88 -4.07 -15.57
C LYS A 161 -4.75 -3.83 -14.07
N TYR A 162 -5.86 -3.70 -13.36
CA TYR A 162 -5.88 -3.42 -11.94
C TYR A 162 -6.54 -4.54 -11.17
N ILE A 163 -6.04 -4.78 -9.96
CA ILE A 163 -6.63 -5.72 -9.03
C ILE A 163 -6.86 -4.99 -7.72
N PHE A 164 -8.04 -5.16 -7.15
CA PHE A 164 -8.32 -4.87 -5.75
C PHE A 164 -8.55 -6.19 -5.02
N THR A 165 -7.89 -6.43 -3.90
CA THR A 165 -8.12 -7.58 -3.05
C THR A 165 -8.65 -7.16 -1.69
N ILE A 166 -9.59 -7.95 -1.17
CA ILE A 166 -10.24 -7.72 0.11
C ILE A 166 -10.56 -9.04 0.79
N ASP A 167 -10.42 -9.08 2.11
CA ASP A 167 -10.82 -10.23 2.91
C ASP A 167 -12.34 -10.23 3.13
N ASP A 168 -12.91 -11.43 3.23
CA ASP A 168 -14.36 -11.64 3.41
C ASP A 168 -14.89 -11.30 4.82
N ASP A 169 -14.06 -10.74 5.70
CA ASP A 169 -14.43 -10.14 6.99
C ASP A 169 -14.09 -8.64 7.10
N CYS A 170 -13.79 -8.01 5.96
CA CYS A 170 -13.59 -6.58 5.82
C CYS A 170 -14.86 -5.90 5.27
N PHE A 171 -15.46 -5.03 6.08
CA PHE A 171 -16.73 -4.36 5.81
C PHE A 171 -16.54 -2.89 5.40
N VAL A 172 -17.62 -2.28 4.93
CA VAL A 172 -17.64 -0.85 4.60
C VAL A 172 -17.42 -0.02 5.86
N ALA A 173 -16.31 0.72 5.90
CA ALA A 173 -16.03 1.68 6.96
C ALA A 173 -16.81 2.99 6.78
N THR A 174 -16.79 3.80 7.83
CA THR A 174 -17.47 5.09 7.87
C THR A 174 -16.48 6.18 8.24
N GLU A 175 -16.55 7.31 7.55
CA GLU A 175 -15.84 8.54 7.93
C GLU A 175 -16.34 9.07 9.29
N PRO A 176 -15.60 9.97 9.96
CA PRO A 176 -16.10 10.68 11.14
C PRO A 176 -17.43 11.42 10.90
N SER A 177 -17.70 11.80 9.64
CA SER A 177 -18.94 12.44 9.20
C SER A 177 -20.17 11.52 9.19
N GLY A 178 -19.99 10.20 9.33
CA GLY A 178 -21.05 9.21 9.16
C GLY A 178 -21.22 8.72 7.71
N LYS A 179 -20.47 9.27 6.75
CA LYS A 179 -20.51 8.84 5.35
C LYS A 179 -19.79 7.49 5.16
N LYS A 180 -20.42 6.59 4.40
CA LYS A 180 -19.81 5.31 4.01
C LYS A 180 -18.62 5.54 3.08
N ILE A 181 -17.52 4.83 3.34
CA ILE A 181 -16.27 4.94 2.57
C ILE A 181 -16.33 3.98 1.37
N ASN A 182 -16.19 4.54 0.18
CA ASN A 182 -15.93 3.76 -1.03
C ASN A 182 -14.42 3.48 -1.14
N ALA A 183 -13.96 2.42 -0.47
CA ALA A 183 -12.53 2.08 -0.42
C ALA A 183 -11.97 1.81 -1.83
N LEU A 184 -12.75 1.16 -2.70
CA LEU A 184 -12.35 0.84 -4.06
C LEU A 184 -12.06 2.11 -4.89
N GLU A 185 -12.93 3.11 -4.85
CA GLU A 185 -12.72 4.39 -5.54
C GLU A 185 -11.46 5.11 -5.06
N GLN A 186 -11.20 5.10 -3.74
CA GLN A 186 -10.01 5.71 -3.16
C GLN A 186 -8.72 4.95 -3.55
N HIS A 187 -8.76 3.62 -3.62
CA HIS A 187 -7.67 2.82 -4.18
C HIS A 187 -7.41 3.16 -5.65
N ILE A 188 -8.45 3.27 -6.46
CA ILE A 188 -8.33 3.68 -7.87
C ILE A 188 -7.67 5.05 -7.96
N LYS A 189 -8.11 6.02 -7.15
CA LYS A 189 -7.48 7.35 -7.09
C LYS A 189 -6.00 7.28 -6.76
N ASN A 190 -5.61 6.46 -5.78
CA ASN A 190 -4.21 6.29 -5.41
C ASN A 190 -3.37 5.68 -6.55
N LEU A 191 -3.90 4.69 -7.26
CA LEU A 191 -3.22 4.03 -8.38
C LEU A 191 -3.07 4.94 -9.60
N LEU A 192 -4.07 5.79 -9.88
CA LEU A 192 -4.06 6.72 -11.01
C LEU A 192 -3.27 8.02 -10.74
N CYS A 193 -2.92 8.31 -9.48
CA CYS A 193 -2.10 9.46 -9.13
C CYS A 193 -0.63 9.05 -8.91
N PRO A 194 0.36 9.86 -9.33
CA PRO A 194 1.77 9.55 -9.09
C PRO A 194 2.13 9.48 -7.60
N SER A 195 3.20 8.76 -7.30
CA SER A 195 3.85 8.68 -5.99
C SER A 195 5.10 9.57 -5.96
N THR A 196 5.53 9.97 -4.77
CA THR A 196 6.74 10.80 -4.57
C THR A 196 7.80 10.08 -3.71
N PRO A 197 8.42 8.99 -4.19
CA PRO A 197 9.27 8.15 -3.35
C PRO A 197 10.68 8.72 -3.12
N TYR A 198 11.11 9.67 -3.94
CA TYR A 198 12.50 10.17 -3.97
C TYR A 198 12.76 11.38 -3.06
N PHE A 199 11.71 12.07 -2.63
CA PHE A 199 11.80 13.22 -1.74
C PHE A 199 10.53 13.29 -0.90
N PHE A 200 10.67 13.42 0.41
CA PHE A 200 9.50 13.42 1.29
C PHE A 200 8.82 14.80 1.30
N ASN A 201 7.58 14.86 0.83
CA ASN A 201 6.76 16.07 0.93
C ASN A 201 6.16 16.17 2.34
N THR A 202 6.51 17.22 3.10
CA THR A 202 6.05 17.37 4.48
C THR A 202 4.58 17.75 4.63
N LEU A 203 3.91 18.10 3.52
CA LEU A 203 2.46 18.28 3.44
C LEU A 203 1.75 17.02 2.90
N TYR A 204 2.36 15.85 3.07
CA TYR A 204 1.83 14.54 2.63
C TYR A 204 1.66 14.44 1.10
N ASP A 205 0.81 13.54 0.61
CA ASP A 205 0.63 13.30 -0.83
C ASP A 205 0.12 14.55 -1.58
N PRO A 206 0.93 15.16 -2.46
CA PRO A 206 0.59 16.40 -3.16
C PRO A 206 -0.49 16.22 -4.24
N PHE A 207 -0.90 14.97 -4.52
CA PHE A 207 -1.97 14.65 -5.46
C PHE A 207 -3.34 14.50 -4.79
N ARG A 208 -3.47 15.01 -3.57
CA ARG A 208 -4.73 15.08 -2.83
C ARG A 208 -5.24 16.50 -2.70
N GLU A 209 -6.56 16.62 -2.60
CA GLU A 209 -7.21 17.90 -2.32
C GLU A 209 -6.67 18.49 -1.02
N GLY A 210 -6.32 19.78 -1.06
CA GLY A 210 -5.76 20.49 0.09
C GLY A 210 -4.27 20.26 0.36
N ALA A 211 -3.58 19.46 -0.45
CA ALA A 211 -2.14 19.25 -0.38
C ALA A 211 -1.43 19.72 -1.67
N ASP A 212 -0.18 20.15 -1.55
CA ASP A 212 0.69 20.54 -2.67
C ASP A 212 2.16 20.34 -2.27
N TYR A 213 3.07 20.50 -3.21
CA TYR A 213 4.51 20.53 -3.01
C TYR A 213 4.93 21.74 -2.19
N VAL A 214 5.56 21.50 -1.03
CA VAL A 214 6.06 22.57 -0.17
C VAL A 214 7.34 23.23 -0.71
N ARG A 215 7.66 24.43 -0.21
CA ARG A 215 8.93 25.10 -0.48
C ARG A 215 10.11 24.19 -0.17
N GLY A 216 11.02 24.04 -1.13
CA GLY A 216 12.20 23.17 -1.01
C GLY A 216 12.03 21.83 -1.71
N TYR A 217 10.80 21.43 -2.09
CA TYR A 217 10.59 20.24 -2.91
C TYR A 217 11.08 20.50 -4.35
N PRO A 218 12.07 19.72 -4.87
CA PRO A 218 12.66 19.97 -6.19
C PRO A 218 11.63 19.88 -7.32
N PHE A 219 11.62 20.87 -8.22
CA PHE A 219 10.70 20.90 -9.36
C PHE A 219 10.85 19.69 -10.28
N SER A 220 12.09 19.21 -10.48
CA SER A 220 12.39 18.03 -11.29
C SER A 220 11.82 16.71 -10.74
N LEU A 221 11.33 16.70 -9.50
CA LEU A 221 10.74 15.53 -8.85
C LEU A 221 9.22 15.62 -8.68
N ARG A 222 8.58 16.68 -9.21
CA ARG A 222 7.13 16.93 -9.03
C ARG A 222 6.24 16.12 -9.98
N GLU A 223 6.79 15.54 -11.04
CA GLU A 223 6.03 14.60 -11.87
C GLU A 223 5.75 13.28 -11.14
N GLY A 224 6.57 12.96 -10.13
CA GLY A 224 6.46 11.74 -9.36
C GLY A 224 6.85 10.49 -10.14
N ALA A 225 6.45 9.34 -9.60
CA ALA A 225 6.65 8.00 -10.17
C ALA A 225 5.30 7.30 -10.33
N PRO A 226 5.12 6.41 -11.32
CA PRO A 226 3.91 5.60 -11.44
C PRO A 226 3.64 4.82 -10.13
N THR A 227 2.38 4.81 -9.67
CA THR A 227 2.00 4.10 -8.46
C THR A 227 1.63 2.66 -8.80
N ALA A 228 2.45 1.71 -8.37
CA ALA A 228 2.23 0.29 -8.60
C ALA A 228 1.27 -0.32 -7.57
N VAL A 229 1.30 0.16 -6.32
CA VAL A 229 0.51 -0.40 -5.21
C VAL A 229 -0.15 0.71 -4.40
N SER A 230 -1.41 0.51 -4.06
CA SER A 230 -2.15 1.26 -3.06
C SER A 230 -2.51 0.34 -1.90
N HIS A 231 -1.86 0.55 -0.77
CA HIS A 231 -2.11 -0.16 0.48
C HIS A 231 -3.10 0.63 1.35
N GLY A 232 -4.23 0.02 1.67
CA GLY A 232 -5.26 0.62 2.50
C GLY A 232 -5.06 0.27 3.97
N LEU A 233 -5.80 0.97 4.82
CA LEU A 233 -5.81 0.76 6.26
C LEU A 233 -7.15 0.18 6.72
N TRP A 234 -7.29 0.00 8.03
CA TRP A 234 -8.44 -0.63 8.65
C TRP A 234 -8.83 0.10 9.93
N LEU A 235 -10.13 0.17 10.20
CA LEU A 235 -10.70 0.55 11.49
C LEU A 235 -11.13 -0.71 12.26
N ASN A 236 -11.43 -0.53 13.54
CA ASN A 236 -11.84 -1.56 14.48
C ASN A 236 -10.68 -2.50 14.89
N ILE A 237 -10.55 -3.71 14.35
CA ILE A 237 -9.54 -4.64 14.85
C ILE A 237 -8.20 -4.38 14.15
N PRO A 238 -7.16 -3.93 14.88
CA PRO A 238 -5.85 -3.70 14.28
C PRO A 238 -5.19 -5.00 13.85
N ASP A 239 -4.45 -4.98 12.75
CA ASP A 239 -3.58 -6.08 12.31
C ASP A 239 -2.29 -6.08 13.13
N TYR A 240 -2.40 -6.58 14.36
CA TYR A 240 -1.27 -6.77 15.25
C TYR A 240 -0.69 -8.18 15.10
N ASP A 241 0.61 -8.28 15.38
CA ASP A 241 1.22 -9.56 15.73
C ASP A 241 0.52 -10.16 16.96
N ALA A 242 0.53 -11.49 17.05
CA ALA A 242 -0.14 -12.23 18.10
C ALA A 242 0.32 -11.83 19.52
N PRO A 243 1.61 -11.62 19.83
CA PRO A 243 2.03 -11.07 21.12
C PRO A 243 1.36 -9.74 21.47
N THR A 244 1.36 -8.78 20.55
CA THR A 244 0.70 -7.48 20.74
C THR A 244 -0.80 -7.66 20.94
N GLN A 245 -1.45 -8.52 20.16
CA GLN A 245 -2.87 -8.82 20.31
C GLN A 245 -3.19 -9.47 21.68
N LEU A 246 -2.31 -10.32 22.21
CA LEU A 246 -2.47 -10.95 23.52
C LEU A 246 -2.48 -9.93 24.66
N VAL A 247 -1.63 -8.90 24.58
CA VAL A 247 -1.52 -7.87 25.62
C VAL A 247 -2.51 -6.71 25.43
N LYS A 248 -3.08 -6.56 24.22
CA LYS A 248 -4.06 -5.52 23.86
C LYS A 248 -5.35 -6.10 23.24
N PRO A 249 -6.04 -7.08 23.86
CA PRO A 249 -7.16 -7.78 23.23
C PRO A 249 -8.40 -6.91 23.00
N LEU A 250 -8.55 -5.83 23.78
CA LEU A 250 -9.68 -4.90 23.70
C LEU A 250 -9.37 -3.65 22.87
N GLU A 251 -8.13 -3.48 22.42
CA GLU A 251 -7.75 -2.30 21.65
C GLU A 251 -8.46 -2.30 20.29
N ARG A 252 -8.92 -1.11 19.88
CA ARG A 252 -9.56 -0.89 18.59
C ARG A 252 -8.96 0.32 17.91
N ASN A 253 -8.67 0.20 16.62
CA ASN A 253 -8.28 1.35 15.81
C ASN A 253 -9.53 2.20 15.47
N THR A 254 -9.72 3.27 16.24
CA THR A 254 -10.75 4.29 15.99
C THR A 254 -10.18 5.53 15.32
N ARG A 255 -8.86 5.57 15.10
CA ARG A 255 -8.16 6.75 14.59
C ARG A 255 -8.24 6.80 13.07
N TYR A 256 -9.24 7.53 12.58
CA TYR A 256 -9.31 7.90 11.16
C TYR A 256 -8.33 9.06 10.87
N VAL A 257 -7.32 8.79 10.06
CA VAL A 257 -6.38 9.80 9.57
C VAL A 257 -6.64 10.06 8.10
N ASP A 258 -7.09 11.26 7.76
CA ASP A 258 -7.30 11.68 6.38
C ASP A 258 -5.98 12.05 5.71
N ALA A 259 -5.16 11.03 5.44
CA ALA A 259 -3.88 11.21 4.77
C ALA A 259 -3.59 10.03 3.84
N VAL A 260 -2.88 10.33 2.75
CA VAL A 260 -2.18 9.35 1.92
C VAL A 260 -0.72 9.75 1.93
N LEU A 261 0.16 8.76 1.98
CA LEU A 261 1.60 8.95 1.95
C LEU A 261 2.21 8.00 0.92
N THR A 262 3.27 8.45 0.27
CA THR A 262 4.15 7.54 -0.48
C THR A 262 5.13 6.89 0.48
N ILE A 263 5.31 5.57 0.39
CA ILE A 263 6.39 4.86 1.08
C ILE A 263 7.73 5.28 0.45
N PRO A 264 8.66 5.91 1.19
CA PRO A 264 9.93 6.39 0.63
C PRO A 264 10.76 5.27 -0.01
N LYS A 265 11.58 5.62 -1.00
CA LYS A 265 12.55 4.69 -1.58
C LYS A 265 13.52 4.19 -0.51
N GLY A 266 13.83 2.89 -0.51
CA GLY A 266 14.72 2.25 0.44
C GLY A 266 14.10 1.96 1.81
N THR A 267 12.79 2.17 1.98
CA THR A 267 12.07 1.93 3.24
C THR A 267 11.10 0.77 3.09
N LEU A 268 11.28 -0.29 3.89
CA LEU A 268 10.33 -1.39 3.97
C LEU A 268 9.07 -0.99 4.75
N PHE A 269 7.97 -1.71 4.53
CA PHE A 269 6.72 -1.51 5.25
C PHE A 269 6.02 -2.86 5.47
N PRO A 270 5.22 -3.02 6.54
CA PRO A 270 4.39 -4.20 6.73
C PRO A 270 3.15 -4.06 5.85
N MET A 271 3.15 -4.73 4.69
CA MET A 271 1.99 -4.77 3.81
C MET A 271 0.95 -5.74 4.35
N CYS A 272 -0.30 -5.31 4.42
CA CYS A 272 -1.45 -6.14 4.75
C CYS A 272 -2.25 -6.47 3.49
N GLY A 273 -2.57 -7.75 3.30
CA GLY A 273 -3.35 -8.23 2.14
C GLY A 273 -4.85 -7.98 2.23
N MET A 274 -5.37 -7.57 3.41
CA MET A 274 -6.81 -7.44 3.66
C MET A 274 -7.49 -6.28 2.92
N ASN A 275 -6.73 -5.26 2.51
CA ASN A 275 -7.23 -4.05 1.86
C ASN A 275 -6.13 -3.46 0.95
N LEU A 276 -6.03 -3.99 -0.27
CA LEU A 276 -4.87 -3.74 -1.13
C LEU A 276 -5.30 -3.68 -2.59
N ALA A 277 -4.78 -2.69 -3.33
CA ALA A 277 -4.95 -2.62 -4.77
C ALA A 277 -3.59 -2.43 -5.47
N PHE A 278 -3.46 -2.93 -6.70
CA PHE A 278 -2.23 -2.80 -7.46
C PHE A 278 -2.48 -2.76 -8.97
N ASP A 279 -1.56 -2.12 -9.68
CA ASP A 279 -1.45 -2.18 -11.14
C ASP A 279 -0.71 -3.47 -11.51
N ARG A 280 -1.46 -4.43 -12.02
CA ARG A 280 -1.01 -5.76 -12.39
C ARG A 280 0.05 -5.72 -13.48
N ASP A 281 -0.05 -4.78 -14.41
CA ASP A 281 0.92 -4.65 -15.50
C ASP A 281 2.27 -4.12 -14.97
N LEU A 282 2.24 -3.29 -13.92
CA LEU A 282 3.45 -2.73 -13.31
C LEU A 282 4.14 -3.68 -12.32
N ILE A 283 3.38 -4.49 -11.55
CA ILE A 283 3.96 -5.24 -10.43
C ILE A 283 3.37 -6.64 -10.20
N GLY A 284 2.39 -7.07 -10.99
CA GLY A 284 1.66 -8.34 -10.81
C GLY A 284 2.55 -9.57 -10.55
N PRO A 285 3.62 -9.82 -11.33
CA PRO A 285 4.50 -10.97 -11.09
C PRO A 285 5.20 -10.97 -9.71
N ALA A 286 5.33 -9.83 -9.05
CA ALA A 286 5.90 -9.73 -7.70
C ALA A 286 4.85 -9.85 -6.58
N MET A 287 3.56 -9.84 -6.91
CA MET A 287 2.46 -9.98 -5.95
C MET A 287 2.22 -11.45 -5.56
N TYR A 288 3.24 -12.08 -5.00
CA TYR A 288 3.21 -13.47 -4.56
C TYR A 288 3.47 -13.59 -3.05
N PHE A 289 2.50 -14.14 -2.33
CA PHE A 289 2.46 -14.21 -0.87
C PHE A 289 3.28 -15.40 -0.32
N GLY A 290 3.88 -16.21 -1.19
CA GLY A 290 4.72 -17.34 -0.77
C GLY A 290 3.91 -18.54 -0.27
N LEU A 291 4.58 -19.44 0.44
CA LEU A 291 4.03 -20.70 0.95
C LEU A 291 3.97 -20.68 2.47
N MET A 292 2.87 -20.20 3.07
CA MET A 292 2.78 -20.07 4.55
C MET A 292 1.54 -20.74 5.16
N GLY A 293 0.89 -21.59 4.37
CA GLY A 293 -0.29 -22.33 4.75
C GLY A 293 0.02 -23.64 5.48
N ASP A 294 -0.87 -24.62 5.32
CA ASP A 294 -0.80 -25.92 6.00
C ASP A 294 0.54 -26.62 5.75
N GLY A 295 1.12 -27.17 6.83
CA GLY A 295 2.38 -27.90 6.79
C GLY A 295 3.65 -27.04 6.63
N GLN A 296 3.53 -25.71 6.58
CA GLN A 296 4.69 -24.81 6.53
C GLN A 296 5.12 -24.38 7.94
N PRO A 297 6.40 -24.09 8.17
CA PRO A 297 6.91 -23.76 9.50
C PRO A 297 6.64 -22.30 9.92
N ILE A 298 6.08 -21.48 9.02
CA ILE A 298 5.74 -20.07 9.22
C ILE A 298 4.34 -19.81 8.64
N GLY A 299 3.57 -18.95 9.29
CA GLY A 299 2.24 -18.50 8.85
C GLY A 299 2.00 -17.03 9.21
N ARG A 300 1.04 -16.37 8.53
CA ARG A 300 0.65 -14.96 8.76
C ARG A 300 1.78 -13.94 8.53
N TYR A 301 2.73 -14.30 7.68
CA TYR A 301 3.84 -13.44 7.23
C TYR A 301 3.84 -13.23 5.71
N ASP A 302 2.80 -13.74 5.06
CA ASP A 302 2.68 -14.00 3.63
C ASP A 302 2.51 -12.69 2.84
N ASP A 303 1.63 -11.82 3.31
CA ASP A 303 1.47 -10.46 2.77
C ASP A 303 2.67 -9.55 3.10
N MET A 304 3.22 -9.60 4.31
CA MET A 304 4.42 -8.83 4.67
C MET A 304 5.60 -9.21 3.77
N TRP A 305 5.84 -10.52 3.56
CA TRP A 305 6.85 -11.03 2.63
C TRP A 305 6.66 -10.51 1.21
N ALA A 306 5.43 -10.61 0.68
CA ALA A 306 5.11 -10.06 -0.63
C ALA A 306 5.36 -8.56 -0.69
N GLY A 307 5.03 -7.83 0.37
CA GLY A 307 5.24 -6.39 0.51
C GLY A 307 6.71 -6.02 0.44
N TRP A 308 7.59 -6.75 1.12
CA TRP A 308 9.04 -6.52 1.07
C TRP A 308 9.63 -6.85 -0.30
N CYS A 309 9.24 -7.96 -0.91
CA CYS A 309 9.64 -8.30 -2.27
C CYS A 309 9.20 -7.22 -3.27
N CYS A 310 7.92 -6.86 -3.23
CA CYS A 310 7.31 -5.83 -4.06
C CYS A 310 8.03 -4.49 -3.86
N LYS A 311 8.33 -4.09 -2.62
CA LYS A 311 8.96 -2.81 -2.33
C LYS A 311 10.36 -2.71 -2.93
N VAL A 312 11.19 -3.72 -2.74
CA VAL A 312 12.55 -3.75 -3.33
C VAL A 312 12.48 -3.66 -4.85
N ILE A 313 11.54 -4.37 -5.48
CA ILE A 313 11.39 -4.37 -6.94
C ILE A 313 10.86 -3.02 -7.44
N CYS A 314 9.86 -2.44 -6.77
CA CYS A 314 9.36 -1.11 -7.08
C CYS A 314 10.47 -0.06 -7.01
N ASP A 315 11.30 -0.08 -5.97
CA ASP A 315 12.40 0.87 -5.79
C ASP A 315 13.48 0.75 -6.87
N HIS A 316 13.73 -0.48 -7.34
CA HIS A 316 14.64 -0.78 -8.44
C HIS A 316 14.10 -0.31 -9.79
N LEU A 317 12.81 -0.54 -10.06
CA LEU A 317 12.14 -0.19 -11.31
C LEU A 317 11.62 1.26 -11.36
N GLY A 318 11.80 2.02 -10.27
CA GLY A 318 11.37 3.42 -10.19
C GLY A 318 9.86 3.60 -10.04
N LEU A 319 9.19 2.64 -9.40
CA LEU A 319 7.76 2.62 -9.13
C LEU A 319 7.47 3.04 -7.67
N GLY A 320 6.29 3.59 -7.44
CA GLY A 320 5.84 4.03 -6.13
C GLY A 320 4.82 3.11 -5.46
N ILE A 321 4.74 3.21 -4.14
CA ILE A 321 3.74 2.56 -3.30
C ILE A 321 3.12 3.62 -2.40
N LYS A 322 1.78 3.69 -2.36
CA LYS A 322 1.04 4.56 -1.45
C LYS A 322 0.44 3.78 -0.30
N THR A 323 0.36 4.41 0.88
CA THR A 323 -0.34 3.91 2.06
C THR A 323 -1.19 5.01 2.69
N GLY A 324 -2.21 4.65 3.48
CA GLY A 324 -3.10 5.59 4.14
C GLY A 324 -4.56 5.29 3.82
N LEU A 325 -5.33 6.31 3.44
CA LEU A 325 -6.64 6.05 2.80
C LEU A 325 -6.44 5.09 1.61
N PRO A 326 -7.36 4.12 1.41
CA PRO A 326 -8.66 3.97 2.07
C PRO A 326 -8.69 3.15 3.35
N TYR A 327 -9.74 3.34 4.15
CA TYR A 327 -10.05 2.47 5.29
C TYR A 327 -11.18 1.47 4.97
N ILE A 328 -11.03 0.23 5.46
CA ILE A 328 -12.12 -0.74 5.64
C ILE A 328 -12.43 -0.94 7.14
N TYR A 329 -13.52 -1.63 7.46
CA TYR A 329 -13.87 -2.00 8.84
C TYR A 329 -13.60 -3.49 9.07
N HIS A 330 -12.52 -3.82 9.77
CA HIS A 330 -12.10 -5.20 9.99
C HIS A 330 -12.78 -5.77 11.25
N SER A 331 -13.49 -6.89 11.11
CA SER A 331 -14.41 -7.39 12.15
C SER A 331 -13.93 -8.62 12.91
N LYS A 332 -12.91 -9.34 12.43
CA LYS A 332 -12.51 -10.63 12.99
C LYS A 332 -11.26 -10.51 13.84
N ALA A 333 -11.39 -10.85 15.12
CA ALA A 333 -10.23 -11.18 15.95
C ALA A 333 -10.01 -12.70 15.88
N SER A 334 -8.93 -13.13 15.24
CA SER A 334 -8.52 -14.53 15.27
C SER A 334 -7.98 -14.91 16.65
N ASN A 335 -7.91 -16.22 16.94
CA ASN A 335 -7.39 -16.71 18.22
C ASN A 335 -5.89 -16.40 18.33
N PRO A 336 -5.48 -15.52 19.27
CA PRO A 336 -4.10 -15.05 19.32
C PRO A 336 -3.11 -16.15 19.75
N PHE A 337 -3.54 -17.18 20.51
CA PHE A 337 -2.66 -18.30 20.85
C PHE A 337 -2.36 -19.21 19.66
N VAL A 338 -3.35 -19.42 18.78
CA VAL A 338 -3.15 -20.16 17.53
C VAL A 338 -2.24 -19.35 16.61
N ASN A 339 -2.47 -18.04 16.51
CA ASN A 339 -1.65 -17.15 15.69
C ASN A 339 -0.20 -17.10 16.18
N LEU A 340 0.03 -17.02 17.49
CA LEU A 340 1.38 -17.03 18.07
C LEU A 340 2.18 -18.27 17.63
N ARG A 341 1.55 -19.45 17.60
CA ARG A 341 2.20 -20.68 17.12
C ARG A 341 2.52 -20.66 15.62
N LYS A 342 1.80 -19.87 14.83
CA LYS A 342 2.08 -19.70 13.39
C LYS A 342 3.18 -18.65 13.16
N GLU A 343 3.17 -17.61 13.99
CA GLU A 343 4.04 -16.43 13.83
C GLU A 343 5.39 -16.58 14.54
N TYR A 344 5.54 -17.42 15.57
CA TYR A 344 6.73 -17.41 16.43
C TYR A 344 8.06 -17.54 15.66
N LYS A 345 8.11 -18.41 14.64
CA LYS A 345 9.30 -18.53 13.79
C LYS A 345 9.50 -17.28 12.95
N GLY A 346 8.42 -16.73 12.39
CA GLY A 346 8.44 -15.49 11.63
C GLY A 346 9.00 -14.33 12.45
N ILE A 347 8.53 -14.15 13.69
CA ILE A 347 9.03 -13.10 14.60
C ILE A 347 10.53 -13.22 14.81
N PHE A 348 11.02 -14.45 15.04
CA PHE A 348 12.44 -14.69 15.25
C PHE A 348 13.26 -14.52 13.96
N TRP A 349 12.82 -15.09 12.84
CA TRP A 349 13.50 -15.01 11.55
C TRP A 349 13.46 -13.61 10.94
N GLN A 350 12.49 -12.78 11.32
CA GLN A 350 12.37 -11.40 10.85
C GLN A 350 13.63 -10.57 11.15
N GLU A 351 14.34 -10.89 12.24
CA GLU A 351 15.62 -10.26 12.60
C GLU A 351 16.72 -10.51 11.55
N ASP A 352 16.62 -11.56 10.75
CA ASP A 352 17.51 -11.81 9.61
C ASP A 352 16.87 -11.39 8.26
N ILE A 353 15.55 -11.57 8.10
CA ILE A 353 14.82 -11.27 6.86
C ILE A 353 14.82 -9.76 6.57
N ILE A 354 14.61 -8.92 7.58
CA ILE A 354 14.55 -7.46 7.38
C ILE A 354 15.92 -6.90 6.98
N PRO A 355 17.03 -7.19 7.68
CA PRO A 355 18.36 -6.81 7.21
C PRO A 355 18.68 -7.35 5.82
N PHE A 356 18.24 -8.57 5.49
CA PHE A 356 18.38 -9.09 4.13
C PHE A 356 17.71 -8.16 3.11
N PHE A 357 16.41 -7.88 3.23
CA PHE A 357 15.70 -7.02 2.28
C PHE A 357 16.23 -5.58 2.23
N GLN A 358 16.69 -5.03 3.35
CA GLN A 358 17.33 -3.71 3.39
C GLN A 358 18.65 -3.65 2.61
N ASN A 359 19.31 -4.79 2.41
CA ASN A 359 20.59 -4.90 1.72
C ASN A 359 20.49 -5.57 0.34
N VAL A 360 19.29 -5.96 -0.12
CA VAL A 360 19.12 -6.49 -1.47
C VAL A 360 19.50 -5.41 -2.48
N VAL A 361 20.38 -5.80 -3.41
CA VAL A 361 20.71 -4.99 -4.58
C VAL A 361 20.40 -5.84 -5.80
N LEU A 362 19.49 -5.35 -6.65
CA LEU A 362 19.16 -6.00 -7.91
C LEU A 362 20.10 -5.49 -9.02
N PRO A 363 20.62 -6.35 -9.90
CA PRO A 363 21.41 -5.95 -11.05
C PRO A 363 20.63 -5.01 -11.99
N LYS A 364 21.33 -4.08 -12.66
CA LYS A 364 20.71 -3.10 -13.56
C LYS A 364 20.04 -3.77 -14.77
N GLU A 365 20.46 -4.98 -15.10
CA GLU A 365 19.96 -5.82 -16.18
C GLU A 365 18.58 -6.43 -15.85
N CYS A 366 18.19 -6.43 -14.58
CA CYS A 366 16.85 -6.79 -14.14
C CYS A 366 15.89 -5.63 -14.43
N THR A 367 15.44 -5.53 -15.67
CA THR A 367 14.60 -4.43 -16.17
C THR A 367 13.10 -4.74 -16.19
N THR A 368 12.70 -5.92 -15.72
CA THR A 368 11.30 -6.39 -15.69
C THR A 368 11.01 -7.03 -14.34
N VAL A 369 9.77 -6.98 -13.89
CA VAL A 369 9.34 -7.58 -12.61
C VAL A 369 9.75 -9.05 -12.51
N GLN A 370 9.54 -9.85 -13.57
CA GLN A 370 9.93 -11.27 -13.61
C GLN A 370 11.43 -11.46 -13.36
N LYS A 371 12.29 -10.77 -14.12
CA LYS A 371 13.76 -10.82 -13.92
C LYS A 371 14.15 -10.41 -12.50
N CYS A 372 13.55 -9.34 -11.96
CA CYS A 372 13.79 -8.90 -10.60
C CYS A 372 13.40 -9.97 -9.58
N TYR A 373 12.23 -10.59 -9.74
CA TYR A 373 11.71 -11.60 -8.82
C TYR A 373 12.51 -12.91 -8.86
N ILE A 374 12.93 -13.33 -10.06
CA ILE A 374 13.84 -14.48 -10.26
C ILE A 374 15.23 -14.21 -9.67
N GLU A 375 15.74 -12.98 -9.80
CA GLU A 375 17.02 -12.65 -9.16
C GLU A 375 16.89 -12.61 -7.63
N LEU A 376 15.80 -12.04 -7.12
CA LEU A 376 15.49 -12.05 -5.70
C LEU A 376 15.36 -13.48 -5.15
N SER A 377 14.75 -14.41 -5.87
CA SER A 377 14.63 -15.81 -5.42
C SER A 377 16.00 -16.49 -5.26
N LYS A 378 16.96 -16.21 -6.15
CA LYS A 378 18.35 -16.69 -6.00
C LYS A 378 18.99 -16.12 -4.73
N GLN A 379 18.83 -14.83 -4.47
CA GLN A 379 19.37 -14.20 -3.27
C GLN A 379 18.72 -14.75 -1.99
N VAL A 380 17.40 -15.00 -2.01
CA VAL A 380 16.69 -15.67 -0.90
C VAL A 380 17.30 -17.05 -0.65
N LYS A 381 17.49 -17.85 -1.70
CA LYS A 381 18.10 -19.18 -1.60
C LYS A 381 19.54 -19.14 -1.06
N GLU A 382 20.34 -18.19 -1.53
CA GLU A 382 21.73 -18.07 -1.09
C GLU A 382 21.85 -17.58 0.36
N LYS A 383 21.00 -16.62 0.76
CA LYS A 383 21.19 -15.88 2.02
C LYS A 383 20.31 -16.36 3.16
N LEU A 384 19.08 -16.83 2.88
CA LEU A 384 18.09 -17.18 3.91
C LEU A 384 17.96 -18.69 4.13
N SER A 385 18.38 -19.55 3.20
CA SER A 385 18.32 -21.02 3.38
C SER A 385 19.15 -21.53 4.57
N LYS A 386 20.14 -20.76 5.03
CA LYS A 386 20.89 -21.03 6.26
C LYS A 386 20.03 -20.94 7.53
N ILE A 387 18.90 -20.25 7.47
CA ILE A 387 17.98 -20.05 8.61
C ILE A 387 17.11 -21.29 8.79
N ASP A 388 16.49 -21.77 7.70
CA ASP A 388 15.63 -22.95 7.68
C ASP A 388 15.46 -23.45 6.22
N PRO A 389 15.40 -24.78 5.97
CA PRO A 389 15.16 -25.35 4.63
C PRO A 389 13.87 -24.87 3.95
N TYR A 390 12.94 -24.29 4.71
CA TYR A 390 11.79 -23.57 4.17
C TYR A 390 12.16 -22.55 3.10
N PHE A 391 13.26 -21.79 3.28
CA PHE A 391 13.62 -20.74 2.32
C PHE A 391 14.14 -21.30 1.00
N ASP A 392 14.72 -22.50 0.98
CA ASP A 392 15.03 -23.22 -0.27
C ASP A 392 13.75 -23.51 -1.05
N LYS A 393 12.76 -24.08 -0.34
CA LYS A 393 11.45 -24.41 -0.91
C LYS A 393 10.70 -23.15 -1.38
N LEU A 394 10.78 -22.07 -0.61
CA LEU A 394 10.15 -20.80 -0.96
C LEU A 394 10.80 -20.20 -2.21
N ALA A 395 12.13 -20.21 -2.31
CA ALA A 395 12.84 -19.73 -3.49
C ALA A 395 12.47 -20.53 -4.75
N ASP A 396 12.37 -21.85 -4.65
CA ASP A 396 11.92 -22.70 -5.77
C ASP A 396 10.45 -22.43 -6.13
N ALA A 397 9.60 -22.16 -5.14
CA ALA A 397 8.21 -21.76 -5.36
C ALA A 397 8.09 -20.37 -6.01
N MET A 398 8.97 -19.42 -5.68
CA MET A 398 9.05 -18.11 -6.34
C MET A 398 9.36 -18.25 -7.83
N VAL A 399 10.27 -19.16 -8.20
CA VAL A 399 10.56 -19.47 -9.62
C VAL A 399 9.34 -20.10 -10.29
N THR A 400 8.77 -21.14 -9.66
CA THR A 400 7.57 -21.85 -10.14
C THR A 400 6.39 -20.90 -10.33
N TRP A 401 6.24 -19.91 -9.46
CA TRP A 401 5.23 -18.85 -9.55
C TRP A 401 5.39 -18.02 -10.83
N ILE A 402 6.61 -17.56 -11.15
CA ILE A 402 6.88 -16.80 -12.37
C ILE A 402 6.64 -17.65 -13.62
N GLU A 403 7.06 -18.92 -13.62
CA GLU A 403 6.79 -19.84 -14.73
C GLU A 403 5.29 -20.05 -14.95
N ALA A 404 4.53 -20.27 -13.87
CA ALA A 404 3.07 -20.40 -13.94
C ALA A 404 2.40 -19.09 -14.40
N TRP A 405 2.93 -17.94 -13.95
CA TRP A 405 2.42 -16.63 -14.33
C TRP A 405 2.60 -16.40 -15.83
N ASP A 406 3.81 -16.60 -16.35
CA ASP A 406 4.13 -16.35 -17.75
C ASP A 406 3.38 -17.30 -18.69
N ASP A 407 3.17 -18.56 -18.30
CA ASP A 407 2.38 -19.52 -19.10
C ASP A 407 0.91 -19.13 -19.21
N LEU A 408 0.31 -18.64 -18.13
CA LEU A 408 -1.06 -18.15 -18.16
C LEU A 408 -1.17 -16.75 -18.75
N ASN A 409 -0.07 -16.01 -18.83
CA ASN A 409 -0.02 -14.61 -19.26
C ASN A 409 1.12 -14.37 -20.26
N PRO A 410 1.10 -15.05 -21.42
CA PRO A 410 2.19 -14.96 -22.37
C PRO A 410 2.33 -13.53 -22.88
N VAL A 411 3.58 -13.07 -22.97
CA VAL A 411 3.94 -11.73 -23.44
C VAL A 411 3.37 -11.52 -24.85
N GLY A 412 2.40 -10.60 -24.99
CA GLY A 412 1.68 -10.34 -26.25
C GLY A 412 0.20 -10.74 -26.26
N ALA A 413 -0.31 -11.41 -25.23
CA ALA A 413 -1.76 -11.68 -25.09
C ALA A 413 -2.59 -10.40 -24.81
N SER A 414 -1.97 -9.31 -24.36
CA SER A 414 -2.60 -7.99 -24.24
C SER A 414 -2.55 -7.22 -25.56
N LYS A 415 -3.36 -7.66 -26.55
CA LYS A 415 -3.88 -6.81 -27.65
C LYS A 415 -4.88 -7.59 -28.52
N ALA A 416 -6.11 -7.68 -28.05
CA ALA A 416 -7.28 -7.86 -28.91
C ALA A 416 -8.53 -7.22 -28.30
N ASN A 417 -8.46 -5.93 -27.91
CA ASN A 417 -9.64 -5.08 -27.88
C ASN A 417 -9.38 -3.92 -28.83
N GLY A 418 -9.68 -4.18 -30.11
CA GLY A 418 -9.66 -3.21 -31.17
C GLY A 418 -10.86 -2.28 -31.08
N LYS A 419 -10.57 -0.98 -31.14
CA LYS A 419 -11.28 0.08 -31.89
C LYS A 419 -12.81 -0.05 -32.06
N ALA A 420 -13.55 0.84 -31.42
CA ALA A 420 -14.18 2.01 -32.06
C ALA A 420 -14.54 3.03 -30.98
#